data_AF-A0AAV7XI18-F1
#
_entry.id   AF-A0AAV7XI18-F1
#
_cell.length_a   1.000
_cell.length_b   1.000
_cell.length_c   1.000
_cell.angle_alpha   90.00
_cell.angle_beta   90.00
_cell.angle_gamma   90.00
#
_symmetry.space_group_name_H-M   'P 1'
#
loop_
_entity.id
_entity.type
_entity.pdbx_description
1 polymer ?
#
loop_
_entity_poly.entity_id
_entity_poly.type
_entity_poly.pdbx_seq_one_letter_code
_entity_poly.pdbx_strand_id
1 'polypeptide(L)' 'MGPHTLRVPMELFALNRRRLCDALRPSVRDGAVVLLQGGDEVPLYCTDVNYNDFKQVSGARWRWRRGGEGRQCLLLRG' A
#
# COMPACT_ATOMS: atom_id res chain seq x y z
N MET A 1 -16.59 -10.68 2.79
CA MET A 1 -15.87 -11.80 2.14
C MET A 1 -16.68 -13.06 2.32
N GLY A 2 -17.04 -13.73 1.24
CA GLY A 2 -17.96 -14.88 1.27
C GLY A 2 -17.26 -16.23 1.50
N PRO A 3 -18.04 -17.31 1.72
CA PRO A 3 -17.53 -18.65 2.02
C PRO A 3 -16.56 -19.21 0.96
N HIS A 4 -16.75 -18.84 -0.31
CA HIS A 4 -15.96 -19.30 -1.45
C HIS A 4 -14.92 -18.28 -1.95
N THR A 5 -14.63 -17.25 -1.15
CA THR A 5 -13.61 -16.26 -1.52
C THR A 5 -12.21 -16.72 -1.11
N LEU A 6 -11.21 -16.46 -1.96
CA LEU A 6 -9.82 -16.78 -1.65
C LEU A 6 -9.35 -15.95 -0.45
N ARG A 7 -8.90 -16.64 0.60
CA ARG A 7 -8.31 -15.98 1.76
C ARG A 7 -6.88 -15.55 1.41
N VAL A 8 -6.67 -14.25 1.29
CA VAL A 8 -5.34 -13.68 1.07
C VAL A 8 -4.65 -13.46 2.43
N PRO A 9 -3.52 -14.14 2.71
CA PRO A 9 -2.79 -14.02 3.97
C PRO A 9 -2.16 -12.61 4.13
N MET A 10 -2.05 -12.13 5.37
CA MET A 10 -1.39 -10.85 5.68
C MET A 10 0.13 -10.93 5.48
N GLU A 11 0.67 -12.14 5.61
CA GLU A 11 2.07 -12.52 5.49
C GLU A 11 2.63 -12.17 4.10
N LEU A 12 1.79 -12.27 3.05
CA LEU A 12 2.14 -11.87 1.68
C LEU A 12 2.64 -10.43 1.64
N PHE A 13 1.91 -9.52 2.29
CA PHE A 13 2.24 -8.10 2.32
C PHE A 13 3.47 -7.81 3.19
N ALA A 14 3.65 -8.56 4.28
CA ALA A 14 4.85 -8.47 5.11
C ALA A 14 6.12 -8.89 4.35
N LEU A 15 6.03 -9.96 3.55
CA LEU A 15 7.13 -10.41 2.70
C LEU A 15 7.49 -9.36 1.65
N ASN A 16 6.51 -8.72 1.03
CA ASN A 16 6.73 -7.68 0.03
C ASN A 16 7.44 -6.45 0.63
N ARG A 17 7.09 -6.05 1.87
CA ARG A 17 7.79 -4.99 2.59
C ARG A 17 9.24 -5.35 2.89
N ARG A 18 9.52 -6.59 3.33
CA ARG A 18 10.89 -7.06 3.58
C ARG A 18 11.75 -7.02 2.31
N ARG A 19 11.25 -7.58 1.21
CA ARG A 19 11.94 -7.57 -0.10
C ARG A 19 12.27 -6.15 -0.57
N LEU A 20 11.36 -5.21 -0.36
CA LEU A 20 11.62 -3.81 -0.66
C LEU A 20 12.74 -3.23 0.22
N CYS A 21 12.69 -3.46 1.53
CA CYS A 21 13.75 -3.01 2.43
C CYS A 21 15.11 -3.55 1.97
N ASP A 22 15.18 -4.86 1.69
CA ASP A 22 16.42 -5.53 1.30
C ASP A 22 16.99 -4.97 -0.01
N ALA A 23 16.12 -4.67 -0.98
CA ALA A 23 16.52 -4.06 -2.24
C ALA A 23 16.99 -2.59 -2.09
N LEU A 24 16.42 -1.84 -1.13
CA LEU A 24 16.74 -0.42 -0.93
C LEU A 24 17.94 -0.19 0.00
N ARG A 25 18.23 -1.13 0.92
CA ARG A 25 19.36 -1.08 1.85
C ARG A 25 20.69 -0.64 1.25
N PRO A 26 21.16 -1.16 0.09
CA PRO A 26 22.44 -0.74 -0.48
C PRO A 26 22.44 0.69 -1.03
N SER A 27 21.28 1.33 -1.19
CA SER A 27 21.12 2.63 -1.85
C SER A 27 20.67 3.76 -0.92
N VAL A 28 20.46 3.49 0.36
CA VAL A 28 19.90 4.45 1.33
C VAL A 28 20.70 4.49 2.61
N ARG A 29 20.63 5.62 3.33
CA ARG A 29 21.26 5.78 4.64
C ARG A 29 20.51 4.97 5.69
N ASP A 30 21.24 4.51 6.72
CA ASP A 30 20.62 3.89 7.89
C ASP A 30 19.59 4.83 8.52
N GLY A 31 18.44 4.27 8.88
CA GLY A 31 17.31 5.02 9.44
C GLY A 31 16.41 5.69 8.39
N ALA A 32 16.65 5.49 7.08
CA ALA A 32 15.75 6.00 6.05
C ALA A 32 14.32 5.46 6.18
N VAL A 33 13.33 6.29 5.87
CA VAL A 33 11.90 5.92 5.90
C VAL A 33 11.32 6.00 4.50
N VAL A 34 10.65 4.93 4.07
CA VAL A 34 9.84 4.93 2.85
C VAL A 34 8.43 5.38 3.21
N LEU A 35 8.00 6.51 2.64
CA LEU A 35 6.66 7.04 2.78
C LEU A 35 5.87 6.73 1.51
N LEU A 36 4.75 6.02 1.64
CA LEU A 36 3.83 5.76 0.54
C LEU A 36 2.52 6.51 0.80
N GLN A 37 2.12 7.33 -0.17
CA GLN A 37 0.79 7.93 -0.19
C GLN A 37 -0.23 6.88 -0.65
N GLY A 38 -1.36 6.81 0.05
CA GLY A 38 -2.51 6.03 -0.38
C GLY A 38 -3.11 6.57 -1.69
N GLY A 39 -4.08 5.85 -2.24
CA GLY A 39 -4.96 6.47 -3.24
C GLY A 39 -6.01 7.31 -2.51
N ASP A 40 -6.51 8.33 -3.19
CA ASP A 40 -7.65 9.12 -2.76
C ASP A 40 -8.86 8.82 -3.66
N GLU A 41 -10.07 9.03 -3.17
CA GLU A 41 -11.29 8.91 -3.96
C GLU A 41 -11.43 10.14 -4.87
N VAL A 42 -11.81 9.93 -6.14
CA VAL A 42 -11.85 11.01 -7.14
C VAL A 42 -13.29 11.19 -7.62
N PRO A 43 -13.87 12.40 -7.54
CA PRO A 43 -15.21 12.65 -8.04
C PRO A 43 -15.28 12.53 -9.57
N LEU A 44 -16.42 12.08 -10.09
CA LEU A 44 -16.73 12.06 -11.52
C LEU A 44 -17.06 13.49 -11.94
N TYR A 45 -16.08 14.16 -12.55
CA TYR A 45 -16.18 15.55 -12.98
C TYR A 45 -16.56 16.50 -11.83
N CYS A 46 -17.62 17.29 -12.04
CA CYS A 46 -18.16 18.25 -11.07
C CYS A 46 -19.39 17.70 -10.33
N THR A 47 -19.68 16.40 -10.48
CA THR A 47 -20.83 15.76 -9.81
C THR A 47 -20.44 15.27 -8.42
N ASP A 48 -21.44 15.10 -7.58
CA ASP A 48 -21.35 14.44 -6.27
C ASP A 48 -21.21 12.91 -6.38
N VAL A 49 -21.11 12.38 -7.59
CA VAL A 49 -20.88 10.96 -7.88
C VAL A 49 -19.38 10.70 -7.97
N ASN A 50 -18.88 9.64 -7.34
CA ASN A 50 -17.47 9.27 -7.43
C ASN A 50 -17.16 8.48 -8.72
N TYR A 51 -15.96 8.72 -9.27
CA TYR A 51 -15.46 8.01 -10.44
C TYR A 51 -15.09 6.57 -10.05
N ASN A 52 -16.01 5.64 -10.28
CA ASN A 52 -15.85 4.21 -9.96
C ASN A 52 -15.66 3.93 -8.45
N ASP A 53 -15.73 2.65 -8.06
CA ASP A 53 -15.33 2.23 -6.71
C ASP A 53 -13.86 2.55 -6.44
N PHE A 54 -13.57 3.03 -5.23
CA PHE A 54 -12.19 3.28 -4.81
C PHE A 54 -11.30 2.06 -5.02
N LYS A 55 -10.21 2.27 -5.78
CA LYS A 55 -9.19 1.26 -6.05
C LYS A 55 -7.83 1.80 -5.63
N GLN A 56 -7.31 1.28 -4.52
CA GLN A 56 -5.98 1.64 -4.02
C GLN A 56 -4.89 1.43 -5.09
N VAL A 57 -3.95 2.38 -5.18
CA VAL A 57 -2.80 2.38 -6.11
C VAL A 57 -2.01 1.07 -6.03
N SER A 58 -1.65 0.50 -7.19
CA SER A 58 -1.02 -0.82 -7.33
C SER A 58 0.23 -1.01 -6.45
N GLY A 59 1.10 0.00 -6.39
CA GLY A 59 2.34 -0.04 -5.60
C GLY A 59 2.12 -0.06 -4.08
N ALA A 60 1.07 0.63 -3.59
CA ALA A 60 0.68 0.60 -2.18
C ALA A 60 -0.10 -0.67 -1.85
N ARG A 61 -1.00 -1.09 -2.75
CA ARG A 61 -1.77 -2.34 -2.65
C ARG A 61 -0.87 -3.56 -2.55
N TRP A 62 0.22 -3.63 -3.33
CA TRP A 62 1.16 -4.74 -3.27
C TRP A 62 1.86 -4.87 -1.90
N ARG A 63 2.03 -3.78 -1.16
CA ARG A 63 2.72 -3.74 0.15
C ARG A 63 1.79 -3.82 1.35
N TRP A 64 0.51 -3.53 1.17
CA TRP A 64 -0.45 -3.40 2.26
C TRP A 64 -1.83 -3.92 1.87
N ARG A 65 -2.42 -4.78 2.73
CA ARG A 65 -3.77 -5.33 2.54
C ARG A 65 -4.87 -4.33 2.86
N ARG A 66 -4.66 -3.45 3.84
CA ARG A 66 -5.65 -2.44 4.24
C ARG A 66 -5.46 -1.19 3.38
N GLY A 67 -6.48 -0.90 2.58
CA GLY A 67 -6.77 0.45 2.12
C GLY A 67 -7.35 1.22 3.30
N GLY A 68 -6.50 1.99 3.97
CA GLY A 68 -6.96 3.12 4.76
C GLY A 68 -6.55 4.36 4.00
N GLU A 69 -7.43 5.36 3.90
CA GLU A 69 -7.02 6.73 3.64
C GLU A 69 -5.92 7.08 4.65
N GLY A 70 -4.69 7.26 4.18
CA GLY A 70 -3.57 7.49 5.08
C GLY A 70 -2.21 7.22 4.48
N ARG A 71 -1.22 7.97 4.99
CA ARG A 71 0.19 7.79 4.66
C ARG A 71 0.71 6.56 5.41
N GLN A 72 1.31 5.62 4.69
CA GLN A 72 1.87 4.41 5.28
C GLN A 72 3.41 4.48 5.21
N CYS A 73 4.06 4.28 6.36
CA CYS A 73 5.51 4.44 6.51
C CYS A 73 6.19 3.09 6.74
N LEU A 74 7.40 2.93 6.19
CA LEU A 74 8.29 1.79 6.43
C LEU A 74 9.66 2.33 6.87
N LEU A 75 10.11 1.98 8.06
CA LEU A 75 11.43 2.37 8.57
C LEU A 75 12.48 1.30 8.21
N LEU A 76 13.55 1.73 7.56
CA LEU A 76 14.75 0.92 7.30
C LEU A 76 15.70 1.11 8.49
N ARG A 77 15.58 0.27 9.52
CA ARG A 77 16.60 0.20 10.57
C ARG A 77 17.78 -0.65 10.08
N GLY A 78 18.99 -0.14 10.33
CA GLY A 78 20.26 -0.84 10.16
C GLY A 78 20.33 -2.05 11.08
#